data_AF-A0A4Q1RA35-F1
#
_entry.id   AF-A0A4Q1RA35-F1
#
_cell.length_a   1.000
_cell.length_b   1.000
_cell.length_c   1.000
_cell.angle_alpha   90.00
_cell.angle_beta   90.00
_cell.angle_gamma   90.00
#
_symmetry.space_group_name_H-M   'P 1'
#
loop_
_entity.id
_entity.type
_entity.pdbx_description
1 polymer ?
#
loop_
_entity_poly.entity_id
_entity_poly.type
_entity_poly.pdbx_seq_one_letter_code
_entity_poly.pdbx_strand_id
1 'polypeptide(L)'
;MSTDDAFAEAYRAHYWAVSRFVARRLDGQAHEVEEVVAEVFSTAWRRRAELPDAPLPWLYGVARNCLANTVRGRGRYRRLLHRLGHHEAAQRRQTLESPDAERPGSWVHEALARLSPADQEVLRLTAWEELTVGELAVTLGCGQSAAAMRLHRARGRLRTQIERMRQKDTARTKDTTRTQDTGRTQDTGRTTDGPDPRPAAPLPLAPQPVPTRAGSRRHA
;
A
#
# COMPACT_ATOMS: atom_id res chain seq x y z
N MET A 1 6.57 38.96 8.86
CA MET A 1 7.51 37.87 8.55
C MET A 1 7.94 38.03 7.11
N SER A 2 9.23 37.92 6.82
CA SER A 2 9.69 37.87 5.42
C SER A 2 9.14 36.61 4.75
N THR A 3 8.98 36.63 3.43
CA THR A 3 8.64 35.43 2.65
C THR A 3 9.66 34.30 2.89
N ASP A 4 10.90 34.67 3.16
CA ASP A 4 11.98 33.73 3.47
C ASP A 4 11.79 33.07 4.85
N ASP A 5 11.33 33.84 5.85
CA ASP A 5 11.02 33.32 7.19
C ASP A 5 9.81 32.38 7.14
N ALA A 6 8.77 32.74 6.39
CA ALA A 6 7.59 31.91 6.20
C ALA A 6 7.94 30.56 5.56
N PHE A 7 8.84 30.56 4.57
CA PHE A 7 9.35 29.32 4.00
C PHE A 7 10.16 28.51 5.02
N ALA A 8 11.09 29.13 5.76
CA ALA A 8 11.92 28.44 6.74
C ALA A 8 11.07 27.76 7.81
N GLU A 9 9.98 28.41 8.24
CA GLU A 9 9.00 27.83 9.16
C GLU A 9 8.27 26.64 8.53
N ALA A 10 7.74 26.79 7.33
CA ALA A 10 7.06 25.71 6.62
C ALA A 10 7.99 24.50 6.37
N TYR A 11 9.26 24.74 6.05
CA TYR A 11 10.26 23.69 5.90
C TYR A 11 10.43 22.89 7.20
N ARG A 12 10.71 23.58 8.32
CA ARG A 12 10.92 22.93 9.62
C ARG A 12 9.68 22.18 10.09
N ALA A 13 8.51 22.76 9.90
CA ALA A 13 7.23 22.16 10.32
C ALA A 13 6.83 20.94 9.49
N HIS A 14 7.18 20.89 8.20
CA HIS A 14 6.58 19.94 7.26
C HIS A 14 7.56 19.00 6.55
N TYR A 15 8.87 19.13 6.76
CA TYR A 15 9.87 18.25 6.16
C TYR A 15 9.52 16.76 6.34
N TRP A 16 9.28 16.32 7.58
CA TRP A 16 8.98 14.92 7.88
C TRP A 16 7.66 14.43 7.28
N ALA A 17 6.64 15.30 7.26
CA ALA A 17 5.34 14.97 6.68
C ALA A 17 5.45 14.74 5.17
N VAL A 18 6.22 15.58 4.47
CA VAL A 18 6.51 15.45 3.03
C VAL A 18 7.39 14.22 2.77
N SER A 19 8.44 13.99 3.56
CA SER A 19 9.30 12.80 3.42
C SER A 19 8.51 11.50 3.59
N ARG A 20 7.62 11.42 4.59
CA ARG A 20 6.75 10.26 4.80
C ARG A 20 5.74 10.08 3.66
N PHE A 21 5.21 11.17 3.12
CA PHE A 21 4.32 11.15 1.95
C PHE A 21 5.01 10.58 0.72
N VAL A 22 6.26 11.00 0.47
CA VAL A 22 7.08 10.54 -0.66
C VAL A 22 7.50 9.07 -0.47
N ALA A 23 7.98 8.71 0.71
CA ALA A 23 8.42 7.35 1.03
C ALA A 23 7.32 6.30 0.79
N ARG A 24 6.06 6.61 1.15
CA ARG A 24 4.90 5.73 0.92
C ARG A 24 4.54 5.53 -0.57
N ARG A 25 5.13 6.29 -1.48
CA ARG A 25 4.89 6.19 -2.94
C ARG A 25 6.06 5.61 -3.71
N LEU A 26 7.23 5.52 -3.08
CA LEU A 26 8.47 4.98 -3.65
C LEU A 26 8.91 3.68 -2.95
N ASP A 27 8.00 3.04 -2.22
CA ASP A 27 8.24 1.79 -1.48
C ASP A 27 9.50 1.85 -0.59
N GLY A 28 9.76 3.02 0.00
CA GLY A 28 10.87 3.21 0.94
C GLY A 28 12.27 3.27 0.34
N GLN A 29 12.44 3.49 -0.97
CA GLN A 29 13.76 3.68 -1.57
C GLN A 29 14.41 5.00 -1.11
N ALA A 30 15.19 4.95 -0.03
CA ALA A 30 15.70 6.12 0.70
C ALA A 30 16.33 7.20 -0.19
N HIS A 31 17.23 6.81 -1.10
CA HIS A 31 17.87 7.73 -2.03
C HIS A 31 16.86 8.48 -2.92
N GLU A 32 15.87 7.77 -3.48
CA GLU A 32 14.84 8.39 -4.33
C GLU A 32 13.92 9.32 -3.52
N VAL A 33 13.70 9.02 -2.23
CA VAL A 33 12.90 9.85 -1.33
C VAL A 33 13.60 11.19 -1.09
N GLU A 34 14.89 11.16 -0.72
CA GLU A 34 15.68 12.36 -0.45
C GLU A 34 15.76 13.28 -1.67
N GLU A 35 16.00 12.70 -2.86
CA GLU A 35 16.01 13.46 -4.12
C GLU A 35 14.68 14.17 -4.39
N VAL A 36 13.56 13.46 -4.24
CA VAL A 36 12.23 14.03 -4.48
C VAL A 36 11.90 15.10 -3.43
N VAL A 37 12.22 14.87 -2.16
CA VAL A 37 11.99 15.85 -1.09
C VAL A 37 12.81 17.11 -1.33
N ALA A 38 14.07 16.98 -1.74
CA ALA A 38 14.91 18.12 -2.11
C ALA A 38 14.30 18.93 -3.27
N GLU A 39 13.77 18.26 -4.29
CA GLU A 39 13.11 18.93 -5.42
C GLU A 39 11.80 19.63 -4.99
N VAL A 40 11.04 19.04 -4.05
CA VAL A 40 9.82 19.65 -3.50
C VAL A 40 10.15 20.96 -2.81
N PHE A 41 11.11 20.95 -1.89
CA PHE A 41 11.45 22.17 -1.14
C PHE A 41 12.22 23.18 -2.00
N SER A 42 12.97 22.74 -3.01
CA SER A 42 13.56 23.64 -4.01
C SER A 42 12.48 24.34 -4.83
N THR A 43 11.44 23.61 -5.26
CA THR A 43 10.29 24.19 -5.95
C THR A 43 9.51 25.13 -5.04
N ALA A 44 9.31 24.77 -3.77
CA ALA A 44 8.66 25.61 -2.79
C ALA A 44 9.44 26.91 -2.54
N TRP A 45 10.78 26.86 -2.48
CA TRP A 45 11.63 28.04 -2.34
C TRP A 45 11.51 29.00 -3.53
N ARG A 46 11.51 28.47 -4.76
CA ARG A 46 11.30 29.26 -5.98
C ARG A 46 9.93 29.94 -6.00
N ARG A 47 8.91 29.31 -5.42
CA ARG A 47 7.52 29.78 -5.37
C ARG A 47 7.11 30.28 -3.98
N ARG A 48 8.07 30.66 -3.13
CA ARG A 48 7.79 31.02 -1.72
C ARG A 48 6.82 32.19 -1.56
N ALA A 49 6.73 33.08 -2.55
CA ALA A 49 5.74 34.17 -2.58
C ALA A 49 4.29 33.68 -2.74
N GLU A 50 4.08 32.46 -3.23
CA GLU A 50 2.77 31.82 -3.41
C GLU A 50 2.44 30.86 -2.25
N LEU A 51 3.28 30.80 -1.22
CA LEU A 51 3.10 29.86 -0.10
C LEU A 51 1.85 30.28 0.70
N PRO A 52 0.83 29.41 0.82
CA PRO A 52 -0.37 29.73 1.58
C PRO A 52 -0.12 29.61 3.10
N ASP A 53 -1.00 30.21 3.89
CA ASP A 53 -0.97 30.14 5.36
C ASP A 53 -0.99 28.69 5.89
N ALA A 54 -1.69 27.80 5.18
CA ALA A 54 -1.67 26.35 5.41
C ALA A 54 -0.81 25.68 4.32
N PRO A 55 0.51 25.57 4.49
CA PRO A 55 1.43 25.15 3.43
C PRO A 55 1.39 23.65 3.14
N LEU A 56 1.04 22.81 4.11
CA LEU A 56 1.16 21.35 3.98
C LEU A 56 0.35 20.76 2.79
N PRO A 57 -0.95 21.08 2.60
CA PRO A 57 -1.70 20.59 1.43
C PRO A 57 -1.11 21.05 0.09
N TRP A 58 -0.57 22.27 0.04
CA TRP A 58 0.09 22.80 -1.15
C TRP A 58 1.41 22.08 -1.42
N LEU A 59 2.21 21.81 -0.37
CA LEU A 59 3.44 21.03 -0.45
C LEU A 59 3.18 19.60 -0.94
N TYR A 60 2.08 18.96 -0.50
CA TYR A 60 1.67 17.67 -1.07
C TYR A 60 1.32 17.76 -2.56
N GLY A 61 0.73 18.87 -3.00
CA GLY A 61 0.49 19.12 -4.43
C GLY A 61 1.79 19.22 -5.22
N VAL A 62 2.79 19.93 -4.68
CA VAL A 62 4.14 20.00 -5.26
C VAL A 62 4.79 18.61 -5.29
N ALA A 63 4.76 17.87 -4.18
CA ALA A 63 5.31 16.51 -4.07
C ALA A 63 4.68 15.54 -5.08
N ARG A 64 3.36 15.61 -5.27
CA ARG A 64 2.66 14.82 -6.29
C ARG A 64 3.17 15.12 -7.71
N ASN A 65 3.42 16.38 -8.01
CA ASN A 65 3.96 16.78 -9.32
C ASN A 65 5.41 16.31 -9.50
N CYS A 66 6.26 16.43 -8.47
CA CYS A 66 7.62 15.91 -8.50
C CYS A 66 7.65 14.39 -8.71
N LEU A 67 6.83 13.63 -7.97
CA LEU A 67 6.69 12.18 -8.14
C LEU A 67 6.24 11.80 -9.55
N ALA A 68 5.25 12.51 -10.10
CA ALA A 68 4.79 12.27 -11.47
C ALA A 68 5.90 12.52 -12.50
N ASN A 69 6.75 13.53 -12.27
CA ASN A 69 7.90 13.82 -13.13
C ASN A 69 8.99 12.74 -13.01
N THR A 70 9.28 12.24 -11.81
CA THR A 70 10.21 11.14 -11.58
C THR A 70 9.77 9.87 -12.32
N VAL A 71 8.49 9.49 -12.23
CA VAL A 71 7.93 8.34 -12.95
C VAL A 71 8.01 8.53 -14.47
N ARG A 72 7.68 9.72 -14.99
CA ARG A 72 7.80 10.03 -16.43
C ARG A 72 9.26 10.01 -16.89
N GLY A 73 10.19 10.52 -16.08
CA GLY A 73 11.63 10.49 -16.31
C GLY A 73 12.15 9.07 -16.48
N ARG A 74 11.78 8.17 -15.56
CA ARG A 74 12.09 6.74 -15.65
C ARG A 74 11.49 6.08 -16.89
N GLY A 75 10.26 6.43 -17.25
CA GLY A 75 9.63 5.94 -18.48
C GLY A 75 10.40 6.34 -19.74
N ARG A 76 10.91 7.58 -19.81
CA ARG A 76 11.77 8.04 -20.90
C ARG A 76 13.12 7.31 -20.91
N TYR A 77 13.76 7.19 -19.76
CA TYR A 77 15.04 6.49 -19.62
C TYR A 77 14.94 5.01 -20.00
N ARG A 78 13.89 4.30 -19.55
CA ARG A 78 13.63 2.90 -19.95
C ARG A 78 13.40 2.75 -21.45
N ARG A 79 12.65 3.68 -22.08
CA ARG A 79 12.48 3.69 -23.55
C ARG A 79 13.79 3.93 -24.28
N LEU A 80 14.66 4.78 -23.73
CA LEU A 80 16.00 5.01 -24.27
C LEU A 80 16.86 3.74 -24.15
N LEU A 81 16.93 3.12 -22.97
CA LEU A 81 17.68 1.87 -22.76
C LEU A 81 17.18 0.72 -23.65
N HIS A 82 15.86 0.61 -23.83
CA HIS A 82 15.27 -0.34 -24.76
C HIS A 82 15.69 -0.07 -26.21
N ARG A 83 15.72 1.20 -26.64
CA ARG A 83 16.22 1.58 -27.97
C ARG A 83 17.73 1.31 -28.14
N LEU A 84 18.49 1.36 -27.05
CA LEU A 84 19.93 1.09 -27.03
C LEU A 84 20.26 -0.41 -26.85
N GLY A 85 19.27 -1.31 -26.88
CA GLY A 85 19.50 -2.77 -26.79
C GLY A 85 19.80 -3.29 -25.38
N HIS A 86 19.68 -2.46 -24.35
CA HIS A 86 19.92 -2.87 -22.95
C HIS A 86 18.64 -3.43 -22.31
N HIS A 87 18.33 -4.69 -22.61
CA HIS A 87 17.10 -5.35 -22.16
C HIS A 87 17.07 -5.68 -20.65
N GLU A 88 18.20 -6.05 -20.04
CA GLU A 88 18.25 -6.41 -18.62
C GLU A 88 17.95 -5.24 -17.67
N ALA A 89 18.38 -4.03 -18.02
CA ALA A 89 18.13 -2.82 -17.23
C ALA A 89 16.66 -2.36 -17.31
N ALA A 90 15.95 -2.70 -18.40
CA ALA A 90 14.55 -2.34 -18.59
C ALA A 90 13.57 -3.21 -17.79
N GLN A 91 13.97 -4.43 -17.43
CA GLN A 91 13.12 -5.44 -16.76
C GLN A 91 13.27 -5.48 -15.24
N ARG A 92 14.43 -5.09 -14.66
CA ARG A 92 14.71 -5.21 -13.21
C ARG A 92 13.75 -4.52 -12.24
N ARG A 93 12.84 -3.65 -12.71
CA ARG A 93 11.85 -2.97 -11.86
C ARG A 93 10.39 -3.43 -12.06
N GLN A 94 10.14 -4.46 -12.89
CA GLN A 94 8.77 -4.91 -13.18
C GLN A 94 8.24 -6.00 -12.25
N THR A 95 9.08 -6.57 -11.38
CA THR A 95 8.66 -7.68 -10.53
C THR A 95 9.21 -7.50 -9.11
N LEU A 96 8.55 -6.66 -8.33
CA LEU A 96 8.48 -6.86 -6.89
C LEU A 96 7.04 -7.23 -6.60
N GLU A 97 6.72 -8.48 -6.91
CA GLU A 97 5.52 -9.13 -6.41
C GLU A 97 5.67 -9.15 -4.88
N SER A 98 4.77 -8.45 -4.19
CA SER A 98 4.84 -8.32 -2.73
C SER A 98 4.59 -9.70 -2.09
N PRO A 99 5.53 -10.22 -1.27
CA PRO A 99 5.39 -11.54 -0.64
C PRO A 99 4.39 -11.57 0.54
N ASP A 100 3.53 -10.56 0.68
CA ASP A 100 2.67 -10.35 1.85
C ASP A 100 1.21 -10.79 1.66
N ALA A 101 0.96 -11.79 0.80
CA ALA A 101 -0.39 -12.30 0.53
C ALA A 101 -1.18 -12.72 1.79
N GLU A 102 -0.49 -13.02 2.89
CA GLU A 102 -1.08 -13.56 4.13
C GLU A 102 -1.30 -12.53 5.25
N ARG A 103 -0.94 -11.24 5.07
CA ARG A 103 -1.20 -10.22 6.10
C ARG A 103 -2.69 -9.82 6.15
N PRO A 104 -3.28 -9.66 7.35
CA PRO A 104 -4.58 -9.02 7.50
C PRO A 104 -4.59 -7.64 6.80
N GLY A 105 -5.42 -7.49 5.77
CA GLY A 105 -5.50 -6.25 4.97
C GLY A 105 -4.71 -6.25 3.65
N SER A 106 -4.10 -7.37 3.25
CA SER A 106 -3.49 -7.54 1.91
C SER A 106 -4.51 -7.29 0.79
N TRP A 107 -5.75 -7.75 0.97
CA TRP A 107 -6.86 -7.53 0.05
C TRP A 107 -7.22 -6.05 -0.14
N VAL A 108 -6.99 -5.19 0.87
CA VAL A 108 -7.22 -3.73 0.76
C VAL A 108 -6.20 -3.11 -0.18
N HIS A 109 -4.94 -3.51 -0.07
CA HIS A 109 -3.87 -3.06 -0.96
C HIS A 109 -4.12 -3.52 -2.39
N GLU A 110 -4.57 -4.76 -2.58
CA GLU A 110 -4.94 -5.29 -3.89
C GLU A 110 -6.17 -4.58 -4.46
N ALA A 111 -7.20 -4.35 -3.66
CA ALA A 111 -8.39 -3.60 -4.07
C ALA A 111 -8.00 -2.18 -4.50
N LEU A 112 -7.17 -1.48 -3.73
CA LEU A 112 -6.62 -0.17 -4.06
C LEU A 112 -5.80 -0.21 -5.37
N ALA A 113 -4.95 -1.21 -5.55
CA ALA A 113 -4.11 -1.35 -6.74
C ALA A 113 -4.92 -1.49 -8.04
N ARG A 114 -6.17 -1.97 -7.97
CA ARG A 114 -7.09 -2.10 -9.11
C ARG A 114 -7.80 -0.78 -9.49
N LEU A 115 -7.64 0.29 -8.71
CA LEU A 115 -8.20 1.60 -9.02
C LEU A 115 -7.28 2.39 -9.94
N SER A 116 -7.82 3.41 -10.61
CA SER A 116 -6.99 4.35 -11.37
C SER A 116 -5.99 5.06 -10.44
N PRO A 117 -4.79 5.46 -10.92
CA PRO A 117 -3.82 6.17 -10.10
C PRO A 117 -4.38 7.45 -9.46
N ALA A 118 -5.30 8.12 -10.14
CA ALA A 118 -5.96 9.31 -9.62
C ALA A 118 -6.91 9.00 -8.46
N ASP A 119 -7.70 7.93 -8.55
CA ASP A 119 -8.60 7.52 -7.46
C ASP A 119 -7.82 6.97 -6.27
N GLN A 120 -6.77 6.19 -6.53
CA GLN A 120 -5.85 5.74 -5.49
C GLN A 120 -5.35 6.93 -4.71
N GLU A 121 -4.74 7.90 -5.39
CA GLU A 121 -4.15 9.09 -4.77
C GLU A 121 -5.13 9.87 -3.90
N VAL A 122 -6.38 10.06 -4.36
CA VAL A 122 -7.44 10.71 -3.57
C VAL A 122 -7.72 9.96 -2.27
N LEU A 123 -7.78 8.63 -2.32
CA LEU A 123 -7.98 7.80 -1.14
C LEU A 123 -6.76 7.84 -0.22
N ARG A 124 -5.53 7.84 -0.76
CA ARG A 124 -4.29 7.94 0.02
C ARG A 124 -4.21 9.25 0.80
N LEU A 125 -4.53 10.36 0.14
CA LEU A 125 -4.50 11.70 0.72
C LEU A 125 -5.48 11.83 1.89
N THR A 126 -6.67 11.25 1.76
CA THR A 126 -7.70 11.33 2.80
C THR A 126 -7.54 10.29 3.92
N ALA A 127 -6.99 9.11 3.62
CA ALA A 127 -6.86 8.03 4.60
C ALA A 127 -5.54 8.08 5.40
N TRP A 128 -4.44 8.57 4.81
CA TRP A 128 -3.13 8.59 5.47
C TRP A 128 -2.61 9.97 5.83
N GLU A 129 -2.95 11.00 5.04
CA GLU A 129 -2.63 12.39 5.40
C GLU A 129 -3.80 13.10 6.07
N GLU A 130 -4.94 12.41 6.22
CA GLU A 130 -6.14 12.90 6.92
C GLU A 130 -6.67 14.24 6.38
N LEU A 131 -6.43 14.54 5.09
CA LEU A 131 -6.84 15.80 4.51
C LEU A 131 -8.37 15.97 4.50
N THR A 132 -8.82 17.15 4.87
CA THR A 132 -10.18 17.62 4.63
C THR A 132 -10.45 17.79 3.13
N VAL A 133 -11.72 17.95 2.74
CA VAL A 133 -12.08 18.19 1.33
C VAL A 133 -11.46 19.49 0.80
N GLY A 134 -11.35 20.52 1.64
CA GLY A 134 -10.72 21.79 1.29
C GLY A 134 -9.24 21.62 0.98
N GLU A 135 -8.52 20.94 1.87
CA GLU A 135 -7.09 20.66 1.70
C GLU A 135 -6.82 19.73 0.52
N LEU A 136 -7.65 18.70 0.35
CA LEU A 136 -7.61 17.83 -0.82
C LEU A 136 -7.77 18.64 -2.12
N ALA A 137 -8.65 19.64 -2.14
CA ALA A 137 -8.85 20.51 -3.30
C ALA A 137 -7.59 21.30 -3.64
N VAL A 138 -6.92 21.85 -2.62
CA VAL A 138 -5.61 22.53 -2.75
C VAL A 138 -4.56 21.58 -3.30
N THR A 139 -4.40 20.39 -2.70
CA THR A 139 -3.42 19.38 -3.15
C THR A 139 -3.66 18.92 -4.58
N LEU A 140 -4.92 18.81 -5.01
CA LEU A 140 -5.29 18.39 -6.37
C LEU A 140 -5.31 19.54 -7.39
N GLY A 141 -5.20 20.80 -6.95
CA GLY A 141 -5.32 21.97 -7.83
C GLY A 141 -6.70 22.10 -8.47
N CYS A 142 -7.77 21.89 -7.71
CA CYS A 142 -9.15 21.98 -8.22
C CYS A 142 -10.11 22.62 -7.20
N GLY A 143 -11.35 22.90 -7.60
CA GLY A 143 -12.37 23.39 -6.67
C GLY A 143 -12.87 22.33 -5.68
N GLN A 144 -13.34 22.75 -4.50
CA GLN A 144 -13.80 21.86 -3.43
C GLN A 144 -14.90 20.89 -3.87
N SER A 145 -15.85 21.36 -4.69
CA SER A 145 -16.90 20.50 -5.27
C SER A 145 -16.30 19.36 -6.12
N ALA A 146 -15.32 19.68 -6.97
CA ALA A 146 -14.64 18.68 -7.79
C ALA A 146 -13.85 17.67 -6.92
N ALA A 147 -13.20 18.13 -5.85
CA ALA A 147 -12.51 17.27 -4.88
C ALA A 147 -13.50 16.32 -4.17
N ALA A 148 -14.63 16.84 -3.67
CA ALA A 148 -15.67 16.05 -3.03
C ALA A 148 -16.23 14.97 -3.97
N MET A 149 -16.55 15.35 -5.22
CA MET A 149 -17.04 14.41 -6.23
C MET A 149 -15.99 13.33 -6.56
N ARG A 150 -14.71 13.69 -6.67
CA ARG A 150 -13.63 12.72 -6.89
C ARG A 150 -13.51 11.75 -5.72
N LEU A 151 -13.54 12.23 -4.49
CA LEU A 151 -13.50 11.39 -3.29
C LEU A 151 -14.68 10.44 -3.22
N HIS A 152 -15.90 10.94 -3.47
CA HIS A 152 -17.10 10.13 -3.49
C HIS A 152 -17.00 8.99 -4.52
N ARG A 153 -16.61 9.33 -5.77
CA ARG A 153 -16.43 8.34 -6.83
C ARG A 153 -15.33 7.33 -6.51
N ALA A 154 -14.20 7.78 -5.97
CA ALA A 154 -13.10 6.91 -5.58
C ALA A 154 -13.52 5.89 -4.50
N ARG A 155 -14.27 6.35 -3.47
CA ARG A 155 -14.84 5.47 -2.43
C ARG A 155 -15.84 4.47 -3.01
N GLY A 156 -16.71 4.91 -3.93
CA GLY A 156 -17.65 4.03 -4.63
C GLY A 156 -16.93 2.94 -5.43
N ARG A 157 -15.91 3.32 -6.22
CA ARG A 157 -15.09 2.39 -7.01
C ARG A 157 -14.33 1.40 -6.12
N LEU A 158 -13.79 1.86 -5.00
CA LEU A 158 -13.14 0.98 -4.02
C LEU A 158 -14.12 -0.05 -3.49
N ARG A 159 -15.32 0.38 -3.05
CA ARG A 159 -16.36 -0.54 -2.57
C ARG A 159 -16.70 -1.61 -3.61
N THR A 160 -16.90 -1.22 -4.86
CA THR A 160 -17.18 -2.18 -5.95
C THR A 160 -16.05 -3.19 -6.15
N GLN A 161 -14.78 -2.78 -6.03
CA GLN A 161 -13.65 -3.72 -6.14
C GLN A 161 -13.61 -4.70 -4.98
N ILE A 162 -13.88 -4.23 -3.76
CA ILE A 162 -13.94 -5.07 -2.56
C ILE A 162 -15.05 -6.11 -2.69
N GLU A 163 -16.25 -5.70 -3.14
CA GLU A 163 -17.38 -6.61 -3.36
C GLU A 163 -17.06 -7.69 -4.40
N ARG A 164 -16.42 -7.31 -5.51
CA ARG A 164 -15.96 -8.26 -6.55
C ARG A 164 -14.95 -9.27 -6.02
N MET A 165 -14.02 -8.84 -5.16
CA MET A 165 -13.04 -9.74 -4.55
C MET A 165 -13.72 -10.74 -3.60
N ARG A 166 -14.61 -10.26 -2.73
CA ARG A 166 -15.39 -11.11 -1.82
C ARG A 166 -16.22 -12.17 -2.57
N GLN A 167 -16.82 -11.80 -3.71
CA GLN A 167 -17.58 -12.75 -4.54
C GLN A 167 -16.68 -13.85 -5.14
N LYS A 168 -15.48 -13.50 -5.60
CA LYS A 168 -14.51 -14.47 -6.13
C LYS A 168 -14.04 -15.46 -5.06
N ASP A 169 -13.79 -15.00 -3.84
CA ASP A 169 -13.41 -15.88 -2.72
C ASP A 169 -14.52 -16.89 -2.41
N THR A 170 -15.78 -16.44 -2.36
CA THR A 170 -16.92 -17.34 -2.13
C THR A 170 -17.16 -18.35 -3.25
N ALA A 171 -16.85 -18.00 -4.51
CA ALA A 171 -16.95 -18.93 -5.64
C ALA A 171 -15.85 -20.00 -5.60
N ARG A 172 -14.61 -19.62 -5.26
CA ARG A 172 -13.48 -20.55 -5.12
C ARG A 172 -13.70 -21.60 -4.02
N THR A 173 -14.30 -21.20 -2.90
CA THR A 173 -14.66 -22.14 -1.83
C THR A 173 -15.70 -23.17 -2.29
N LYS A 174 -16.71 -22.75 -3.06
CA LYS A 174 -17.77 -23.66 -3.55
C LYS A 174 -17.28 -24.68 -4.57
N ASP A 175 -16.35 -24.29 -5.44
CA ASP A 175 -15.77 -25.19 -6.46
C ASP A 175 -14.85 -26.26 -5.84
N THR A 176 -14.14 -25.88 -4.76
CA THR A 176 -13.32 -26.80 -3.97
C THR A 176 -14.18 -27.87 -3.27
N THR A 177 -15.33 -27.47 -2.71
CA THR A 177 -16.26 -28.42 -2.07
C THR A 177 -16.94 -29.36 -3.08
N ARG A 178 -17.25 -28.87 -4.29
CA ARG A 178 -17.87 -29.68 -5.35
C ARG A 178 -16.92 -30.75 -5.92
N THR A 179 -15.62 -30.45 -5.99
CA THR A 179 -14.60 -31.40 -6.48
C THR A 179 -14.32 -32.52 -5.47
N GLN A 180 -14.50 -32.27 -4.17
CA GLN A 180 -14.33 -33.29 -3.11
C GLN A 180 -15.52 -34.26 -3.02
N ASP A 181 -16.72 -33.84 -3.43
CA ASP A 181 -17.93 -34.67 -3.38
C ASP A 181 -18.00 -35.68 -4.55
N THR A 182 -17.36 -35.38 -5.68
CA THR A 182 -17.28 -36.30 -6.84
C THR A 182 -16.30 -37.47 -6.66
N GLY A 183 -15.51 -37.51 -5.58
CA GLY A 183 -14.57 -38.60 -5.27
C GLY A 183 -15.12 -39.70 -4.35
N ARG A 184 -16.34 -39.56 -3.83
CA ARG A 184 -16.90 -40.46 -2.81
C ARG A 184 -18.10 -41.24 -3.32
N THR A 185 -17.93 -42.00 -4.40
CA THR A 185 -18.94 -42.98 -4.84
C THR A 185 -18.30 -44.36 -5.06
N GLN A 186 -18.51 -45.21 -4.06
CA GLN A 186 -18.65 -46.68 -4.10
C GLN A 186 -17.40 -47.55 -4.37
N ASP A 187 -16.87 -48.14 -3.29
CA ASP A 187 -16.55 -49.57 -3.26
C ASP A 187 -17.22 -50.20 -2.03
N THR A 188 -18.34 -50.88 -2.26
CA THR A 188 -19.03 -51.68 -1.25
C THR A 188 -18.92 -53.14 -1.63
N GLY A 189 -18.12 -53.89 -0.87
CA GLY A 189 -18.42 -55.28 -0.55
C GLY A 189 -17.28 -56.28 -0.70
N ARG A 190 -16.65 -56.66 0.43
CA ARG A 190 -16.56 -58.07 0.82
C ARG A 190 -16.08 -58.29 2.25
N THR A 191 -16.88 -59.04 2.99
CA THR A 191 -16.59 -59.71 4.26
C THR A 191 -15.62 -60.88 4.04
N THR A 192 -14.58 -61.02 4.85
CA THR A 192 -14.16 -62.28 5.53
C THR A 192 -13.10 -61.97 6.60
N ASP A 193 -13.50 -62.17 7.86
CA ASP A 193 -12.86 -62.97 8.94
C ASP A 193 -11.32 -63.19 8.95
N GLY A 194 -10.70 -62.95 10.12
CA GLY A 194 -9.34 -63.43 10.45
C GLY A 194 -8.40 -62.41 11.15
N PRO A 195 -7.47 -62.83 12.02
CA PRO A 195 -7.50 -62.46 13.44
C PRO A 195 -6.46 -61.43 13.92
N ASP A 196 -6.74 -60.96 15.13
CA ASP A 196 -5.94 -60.19 16.10
C ASP A 196 -4.40 -60.38 16.02
N PRO A 197 -3.63 -59.29 16.20
CA PRO A 197 -2.54 -59.35 17.18
C PRO A 197 -2.49 -58.12 18.09
N ARG A 198 -2.60 -58.38 19.40
CA ARG A 198 -2.13 -57.50 20.50
C ARG A 198 -0.58 -57.49 20.54
N PRO A 199 0.06 -56.69 21.42
CA PRO A 199 -0.16 -55.28 21.74
C PRO A 199 1.19 -54.50 21.74
N ALA A 200 1.15 -53.16 21.64
CA ALA A 200 2.25 -52.32 22.12
C ALA A 200 1.74 -50.96 22.60
N ALA A 201 1.70 -50.80 23.92
CA ALA A 201 1.83 -49.50 24.61
C ALA A 201 3.31 -49.04 24.50
N PRO A 202 3.72 -47.76 24.72
CA PRO A 202 3.21 -46.89 25.80
C PRO A 202 3.16 -45.35 25.58
N LEU A 203 2.22 -44.72 26.30
CA LEU A 203 2.34 -43.48 27.13
C LEU A 203 2.84 -42.15 26.47
N PRO A 204 2.86 -41.00 27.19
CA PRO A 204 1.71 -40.12 27.34
C PRO A 204 2.00 -38.65 26.93
N LEU A 205 0.90 -37.90 26.87
CA LEU A 205 0.78 -36.45 26.71
C LEU A 205 1.48 -35.65 27.84
N ALA A 206 2.25 -34.61 27.51
CA ALA A 206 2.40 -33.31 28.23
C ALA A 206 3.63 -32.50 27.71
N PRO A 207 3.81 -31.21 28.05
CA PRO A 207 2.88 -30.09 27.87
C PRO A 207 3.57 -28.84 27.24
N GLN A 208 2.75 -27.87 26.84
CA GLN A 208 3.13 -26.52 26.40
C GLN A 208 3.85 -25.70 27.49
N PRO A 209 4.83 -24.84 27.17
CA PRO A 209 5.24 -23.75 28.05
C PRO A 209 4.41 -22.48 27.83
N VAL A 210 3.77 -22.02 28.92
CA VAL A 210 3.17 -20.68 29.13
C VAL A 210 4.28 -19.63 29.37
N PRO A 211 4.01 -18.32 29.18
CA PRO A 211 5.04 -17.28 29.11
C PRO A 211 5.49 -16.76 30.48
N THR A 212 6.79 -16.50 30.62
CA THR A 212 7.35 -15.83 31.80
C THR A 212 7.22 -14.31 31.66
N ARG A 213 6.46 -13.70 32.56
CA ARG A 213 6.44 -12.27 32.84
C ARG A 213 7.05 -12.06 34.24
N ALA A 214 8.22 -11.42 34.31
CA ALA A 214 8.78 -10.73 35.50
C ALA A 214 10.14 -10.14 35.06
N GLY A 215 10.56 -8.94 35.41
CA GLY A 215 10.01 -7.94 36.32
C GLY A 215 10.97 -6.74 36.35
N SER A 216 10.41 -5.62 36.79
CA SER A 216 11.05 -4.33 37.06
C SER A 216 12.35 -4.38 37.88
N ARG A 217 13.23 -3.39 37.64
CA ARG A 217 14.04 -2.58 38.60
C ARG A 217 14.85 -1.59 37.74
N ARG A 218 14.59 -0.27 37.78
CA ARG A 218 14.98 0.78 38.75
C ARG A 218 16.50 0.96 38.94
N HIS A 219 16.89 2.24 38.94
CA HIS A 219 18.19 2.87 39.22
C HIS A 219 19.18 2.86 38.04
N ALA A 220 19.79 3.96 37.62
CA ALA A 220 19.95 5.31 38.17
C ALA A 220 19.96 6.36 37.04
#